data_AF-A0A2C6EF21-F1
#
_entry.id   AF-A0A2C6EF21-F1
#
_cell.length_a   1.000
_cell.length_b   1.000
_cell.length_c   1.000
_cell.angle_alpha   90.00
_cell.angle_beta   90.00
_cell.angle_gamma   90.00
#
_symmetry.space_group_name_H-M   'P 1'
#
loop_
_entity.id
_entity.type
_entity.pdbx_description
1 polymer ?
#
loop_
_entity_poly.entity_id
_entity_poly.type
_entity_poly.pdbx_seq_one_letter_code
_entity_poly.pdbx_strand_id
1 'polypeptide(L)'
;MIYEQFNLGFIFNQLPNLLAKGMNCFTSESDLLVKLARELRQDPSITHDRSIFRKIRNSETNDKLTNELVEFLDFNGKMLPMTPIEEIDLKTLGAWFLVDSMVNGFKANRFYSSDTDNKYFDFIHAHCELEQTLITELFHHKDVTQINSNIQKWLLTEIKFPVPSVEERASYFSKLTMYVCALIELGLEALNESDVNSILNKVLPRHEITKKDHLLIPSSEILLEKTKAGWAKYNYGKEKISWEQFYRDILTAQAKDEALINKYPKYAEIDIIDPDTKAIKKRFQRWRAGDLFTLEDFRIYLAILRLPYKDSKQNLGLECYFLVNIFTYVQSDLIKNGIHPRDIADLFSRYPEYKVLVNSRFKEFKLSGVLNP
;
A
#
# COMPACT_ATOMS: atom_id res chain seq x y z
N MET A 1 15.85 8.57 7.31
CA MET A 1 14.76 9.53 7.38
C MET A 1 14.31 9.70 5.94
N ILE A 2 13.19 9.14 5.49
CA ILE A 2 12.54 9.69 4.27
C ILE A 2 12.31 11.15 4.65
N TYR A 3 13.10 12.06 4.09
CA TYR A 3 13.02 13.48 4.43
C TYR A 3 11.54 13.87 4.47
N GLU A 4 11.08 14.52 5.55
CA GLU A 4 9.66 14.87 5.73
C GLU A 4 9.09 15.55 4.49
N GLN A 5 9.94 16.28 3.78
CA GLN A 5 9.72 16.89 2.49
C GLN A 5 9.20 15.93 1.39
N PHE A 6 9.72 14.71 1.27
CA PHE A 6 9.21 13.72 0.31
C PHE A 6 7.83 13.17 0.65
N ASN A 7 7.30 13.46 1.84
CA ASN A 7 5.91 13.15 2.19
C ASN A 7 4.98 14.35 2.04
N LEU A 8 5.49 15.52 1.63
CA LEU A 8 4.64 16.69 1.36
C LEU A 8 3.94 16.53 0.02
N GLY A 9 2.67 16.92 -0.01
CA GLY A 9 1.89 16.85 -1.22
C GLY A 9 0.48 17.42 -1.07
N PHE A 10 -0.23 17.49 -2.19
CA PHE A 10 -1.66 17.78 -2.25
C PHE A 10 -2.46 16.50 -2.46
N ILE A 11 -2.14 15.76 -3.53
CA ILE A 11 -2.78 14.49 -3.87
C ILE A 11 -1.92 13.34 -3.34
N PHE A 12 -0.60 13.40 -3.54
CA PHE A 12 0.33 12.39 -3.07
C PHE A 12 0.86 12.65 -1.64
N ASN A 13 0.19 13.52 -0.87
CA ASN A 13 0.57 13.79 0.52
C ASN A 13 0.66 12.50 1.33
N GLN A 14 1.78 12.29 2.02
CA GLN A 14 2.10 11.08 2.79
C GLN A 14 2.07 9.76 2.00
N LEU A 15 1.96 9.79 0.66
CA LEU A 15 1.87 8.57 -0.14
C LEU A 15 3.07 7.63 0.06
N PRO A 16 4.33 8.09 0.09
CA PRO A 16 5.45 7.19 0.35
C PRO A 16 5.35 6.49 1.71
N ASN A 17 4.91 7.20 2.74
CA ASN A 17 4.65 6.61 4.06
C ASN A 17 3.48 5.61 4.00
N LEU A 18 2.37 5.96 3.33
CA LEU A 18 1.23 5.05 3.15
C LEU A 18 1.63 3.76 2.42
N LEU A 19 2.39 3.86 1.34
CA LEU A 19 2.92 2.69 0.62
C LEU A 19 3.84 1.85 1.50
N ALA A 20 4.75 2.48 2.25
CA ALA A 20 5.63 1.78 3.19
C ALA A 20 4.84 1.00 4.25
N LYS A 21 3.84 1.63 4.87
CA LYS A 21 2.95 0.99 5.85
C LYS A 21 2.10 -0.10 5.20
N GLY A 22 1.55 0.16 4.02
CA GLY A 22 0.76 -0.78 3.23
C GLY A 22 1.53 -2.06 2.91
N MET A 23 2.76 -1.92 2.40
CA MET A 23 3.62 -3.05 2.08
C MET A 23 4.00 -3.84 3.34
N ASN A 24 4.15 -3.17 4.48
CA ASN A 24 4.47 -3.78 5.78
C ASN A 24 5.64 -4.79 5.69
N CYS A 25 6.64 -4.44 4.87
CA CYS A 25 7.74 -5.34 4.51
C CYS A 25 9.03 -5.01 5.25
N PHE A 26 9.08 -3.93 6.03
CA PHE A 26 10.22 -3.58 6.89
C PHE A 26 9.78 -2.90 8.19
N THR A 27 10.59 -3.06 9.25
CA THR A 27 10.32 -2.50 10.58
C THR A 27 11.06 -1.19 10.87
N SER A 28 12.10 -0.91 10.09
CA SER A 28 12.90 0.31 10.17
C SER A 28 13.60 0.58 8.83
N GLU A 29 14.18 1.76 8.67
CA GLU A 29 14.96 2.12 7.49
C GLU A 29 16.23 1.26 7.35
N SER A 30 16.87 0.94 8.48
CA SER A 30 17.99 -0.01 8.50
C SER A 30 17.56 -1.39 7.96
N ASP A 31 16.36 -1.86 8.31
CA ASP A 31 15.80 -3.11 7.80
C ASP A 31 15.49 -3.05 6.31
N LEU A 32 14.92 -1.95 5.83
CA LEU A 32 14.73 -1.72 4.40
C LEU A 32 16.06 -1.78 3.64
N LEU A 33 17.09 -1.08 4.11
CA LEU A 33 18.39 -1.01 3.43
C LEU A 33 19.14 -2.34 3.50
N VAL A 34 19.05 -3.10 4.59
CA VAL A 34 19.60 -4.46 4.67
C VAL A 34 18.91 -5.38 3.65
N LYS A 35 17.58 -5.32 3.55
CA LYS A 35 16.82 -6.11 2.57
C LYS A 35 17.19 -5.72 1.14
N LEU A 36 17.24 -4.43 0.84
CA LEU A 36 17.67 -3.93 -0.47
C LEU A 36 19.10 -4.38 -0.80
N ALA A 37 20.02 -4.30 0.16
CA ALA A 37 21.40 -4.73 -0.02
C ALA A 37 21.50 -6.21 -0.34
N ARG A 38 20.75 -7.07 0.37
CA ARG A 38 20.71 -8.52 0.10
C ARG A 38 20.29 -8.81 -1.34
N GLU A 39 19.27 -8.10 -1.83
CA GLU A 39 18.77 -8.25 -3.20
C GLU A 39 19.76 -7.69 -4.24
N LEU A 40 20.24 -6.45 -4.08
CA LEU A 40 21.15 -5.83 -5.05
C LEU A 40 22.51 -6.55 -5.14
N ARG A 41 22.97 -7.12 -4.04
CA ARG A 41 24.25 -7.84 -3.94
C ARG A 41 24.11 -9.36 -4.10
N GLN A 42 22.88 -9.87 -4.14
CA GLN A 42 22.58 -11.32 -4.15
C GLN A 42 23.28 -12.07 -2.99
N ASP A 43 23.35 -11.42 -1.81
CA ASP A 43 24.05 -11.94 -0.63
C ASP A 43 23.10 -11.97 0.59
N PRO A 44 22.50 -13.13 0.93
CA PRO A 44 21.59 -13.25 2.06
C PRO A 44 22.29 -13.10 3.43
N SER A 45 23.63 -13.17 3.49
CA SER A 45 24.40 -13.09 4.73
C SER A 45 24.56 -11.66 5.26
N ILE A 46 24.18 -10.64 4.47
CA ILE A 46 24.23 -9.24 4.91
C ILE A 46 23.32 -9.07 6.13
N THR A 47 23.85 -8.55 7.24
CA THR A 47 23.09 -8.30 8.48
C THR A 47 23.12 -6.84 8.88
N HIS A 48 22.27 -6.48 9.84
CA HIS A 48 22.27 -5.15 10.48
C HIS A 48 23.58 -4.79 11.18
N ASP A 49 24.44 -5.77 11.45
CA ASP A 49 25.70 -5.55 12.16
C ASP A 49 26.81 -5.01 11.27
N ARG A 50 26.60 -4.84 9.96
CA ARG A 50 27.58 -4.11 9.15
C ARG A 50 27.67 -2.65 9.64
N SER A 51 28.89 -2.12 9.66
CA SER A 51 29.19 -0.75 10.14
C SER A 51 28.25 0.29 9.54
N ILE A 52 28.00 0.17 8.24
CA ILE A 52 27.15 1.08 7.49
C ILE A 52 25.72 1.13 8.03
N PHE A 53 25.08 -0.01 8.29
CA PHE A 53 23.70 -0.06 8.80
C PHE A 53 23.61 0.33 10.28
N ARG A 54 24.66 0.08 11.06
CA ARG A 54 24.76 0.58 12.45
C ARG A 54 24.79 2.10 12.51
N LYS A 55 25.60 2.75 11.67
CA LYS A 55 25.68 4.22 11.56
C LYS A 55 24.32 4.82 11.17
N ILE A 56 23.62 4.21 10.20
CA ILE A 56 22.28 4.65 9.78
C ILE A 56 21.27 4.53 10.92
N ARG A 57 21.26 3.43 11.66
CA ARG A 57 20.38 3.23 12.82
C ARG A 57 20.62 4.27 13.92
N ASN A 58 21.87 4.71 14.09
CA ASN A 58 22.23 5.75 15.05
C ASN A 58 21.95 7.18 14.53
N SER A 59 21.32 7.33 13.36
CA SER A 59 21.05 8.62 12.71
C SER A 59 22.33 9.44 12.43
N GLU A 60 23.47 8.78 12.26
CA GLU A 60 24.75 9.42 11.92
C GLU A 60 24.85 9.70 10.40
N THR A 61 23.76 10.19 9.79
CA THR A 61 23.69 10.42 8.34
C THR A 61 24.47 11.67 7.95
N ASN A 62 25.47 11.50 7.08
CA ASN A 62 26.27 12.56 6.49
C ASN A 62 26.70 12.16 5.07
N ASP A 63 27.30 13.08 4.33
CA ASP A 63 27.72 12.86 2.94
C ASP A 63 28.66 11.66 2.80
N LYS A 64 29.54 11.44 3.79
CA LYS A 64 30.47 10.31 3.81
C LYS A 64 29.74 8.98 3.91
N LEU A 65 28.75 8.86 4.79
CA LEU A 65 27.93 7.67 4.93
C LEU A 65 27.08 7.42 3.68
N THR A 66 26.59 8.50 3.06
CA THR A 66 25.83 8.43 1.80
C THR A 66 26.70 7.88 0.68
N ASN A 67 27.94 8.38 0.53
CA ASN A 67 28.89 7.85 -0.45
C ASN A 67 29.27 6.39 -0.15
N GLU A 68 29.53 6.05 1.11
CA GLU A 68 29.77 4.65 1.54
C GLU A 68 28.59 3.75 1.15
N LEU A 69 27.35 4.24 1.24
CA LEU A 69 26.14 3.50 0.87
C LEU A 69 25.97 3.37 -0.64
N VAL A 70 26.23 4.44 -1.39
CA VAL A 70 26.19 4.45 -2.86
C VAL A 70 27.19 3.45 -3.44
N GLU A 71 28.42 3.45 -2.94
CA GLU A 71 29.46 2.50 -3.32
C GLU A 71 29.08 1.07 -2.89
N PHE A 72 28.59 0.90 -1.66
CA PHE A 72 28.24 -0.42 -1.13
C PHE A 72 27.11 -1.08 -1.91
N LEU A 73 26.08 -0.32 -2.27
CA LEU A 73 24.92 -0.79 -3.04
C LEU A 73 25.17 -0.82 -4.55
N ASP A 74 26.30 -0.26 -5.01
CA ASP A 74 26.64 -0.11 -6.42
C ASP A 74 25.55 0.61 -7.22
N PHE A 75 25.03 1.71 -6.66
CA PHE A 75 23.95 2.46 -7.30
C PHE A 75 24.36 3.03 -8.67
N ASN A 76 25.62 3.45 -8.82
CA ASN A 76 26.13 4.04 -10.07
C ASN A 76 26.21 3.03 -11.23
N GLY A 77 26.40 1.73 -10.95
CA GLY A 77 26.45 0.69 -11.98
C GLY A 77 25.08 0.09 -12.33
N LYS A 78 24.05 0.30 -11.49
CA LYS A 78 22.77 -0.43 -11.54
C LYS A 78 21.51 0.44 -11.61
N MET A 79 21.63 1.76 -11.55
CA MET A 79 20.48 2.66 -11.62
C MET A 79 19.99 2.89 -13.05
N LEU A 80 18.66 2.95 -13.19
CA LEU A 80 17.96 3.49 -14.35
C LEU A 80 18.31 4.98 -14.50
N PRO A 81 18.24 5.56 -15.71
CA PRO A 81 18.46 6.99 -15.90
C PRO A 81 17.54 7.78 -14.97
N MET A 82 18.13 8.49 -14.01
CA MET A 82 17.41 9.39 -13.11
C MET A 82 17.12 10.70 -13.85
N THR A 83 15.98 11.32 -13.54
CA THR A 83 15.71 12.71 -13.90
C THR A 83 16.89 13.56 -13.41
N PRO A 84 17.53 14.40 -14.25
CA PRO A 84 18.64 15.23 -13.83
C PRO A 84 18.23 16.09 -12.63
N ILE A 85 18.84 15.85 -11.47
CA ILE A 85 18.53 16.55 -10.21
C ILE A 85 18.95 18.03 -10.29
N GLU A 86 19.85 18.36 -11.22
CA GLU A 86 20.46 19.69 -11.37
C GLU A 86 19.46 20.81 -11.74
N GLU A 87 18.26 20.47 -12.23
CA GLU A 87 17.24 21.45 -12.64
C GLU A 87 16.10 21.64 -11.62
N ILE A 88 16.09 20.90 -10.50
CA ILE A 88 14.96 20.90 -9.56
C ILE A 88 15.30 21.73 -8.31
N ASP A 89 14.47 22.74 -8.01
CA ASP A 89 14.55 23.43 -6.72
C ASP A 89 14.16 22.45 -5.61
N LEU A 90 15.17 22.03 -4.84
CA LEU A 90 15.02 21.11 -3.72
C LEU A 90 13.95 21.55 -2.72
N LYS A 91 13.61 22.84 -2.63
CA LYS A 91 12.55 23.35 -1.73
C LYS A 91 11.13 23.01 -2.20
N THR A 92 10.95 22.74 -3.50
CA THR A 92 9.67 22.38 -4.12
C THR A 92 9.48 20.86 -4.24
N LEU A 93 10.47 20.07 -3.79
CA LEU A 93 10.36 18.62 -3.74
C LEU A 93 9.21 18.20 -2.81
N GLY A 94 8.45 17.23 -3.31
CA GLY A 94 7.35 16.59 -2.61
C GLY A 94 7.27 15.12 -2.96
N ALA A 95 6.17 14.48 -2.56
CA ALA A 95 5.88 13.09 -2.91
C ALA A 95 5.79 12.86 -4.43
N TRP A 96 5.36 13.87 -5.18
CA TRP A 96 5.29 13.84 -6.64
C TRP A 96 6.60 13.40 -7.29
N PHE A 97 7.76 13.82 -6.75
CA PHE A 97 9.06 13.49 -7.33
C PHE A 97 9.36 11.99 -7.24
N LEU A 98 9.00 11.35 -6.13
CA LEU A 98 9.17 9.91 -5.96
C LEU A 98 8.21 9.13 -6.84
N VAL A 99 6.95 9.60 -6.95
CA VAL A 99 5.95 8.98 -7.83
C VAL A 99 6.40 9.08 -9.28
N ASP A 100 6.84 10.25 -9.72
CA ASP A 100 7.33 10.48 -11.08
C ASP A 100 8.56 9.63 -11.41
N SER A 101 9.52 9.56 -10.47
CA SER A 101 10.69 8.69 -10.60
C SER A 101 10.30 7.21 -10.74
N MET A 102 9.31 6.75 -9.99
CA MET A 102 8.79 5.38 -10.12
C MET A 102 8.15 5.17 -11.50
N VAL A 103 7.29 6.09 -11.94
CA VAL A 103 6.63 6.04 -13.26
C VAL A 103 7.65 5.99 -14.39
N ASN A 104 8.65 6.87 -14.37
CA ASN A 104 9.73 6.90 -15.36
C ASN A 104 10.57 5.62 -15.33
N GLY A 105 10.84 5.07 -14.15
CA GLY A 105 11.50 3.78 -14.00
C GLY A 105 10.69 2.62 -14.62
N PHE A 106 9.38 2.57 -14.41
CA PHE A 106 8.50 1.59 -15.07
C PHE A 106 8.48 1.80 -16.60
N LYS A 107 8.42 3.06 -17.06
CA LYS A 107 8.43 3.41 -18.49
C LYS A 107 9.73 2.99 -19.19
N ALA A 108 10.87 3.14 -18.51
CA ALA A 108 12.19 2.79 -19.03
C ALA A 108 12.40 1.27 -19.17
N ASN A 109 11.85 0.47 -18.25
CA ASN A 109 11.99 -0.99 -18.27
C ASN A 109 10.99 -1.71 -19.20
N ARG A 110 10.14 -0.97 -19.93
CA ARG A 110 9.12 -1.52 -20.85
C ARG A 110 8.25 -2.61 -20.21
N PHE A 111 7.89 -2.45 -18.94
CA PHE A 111 6.96 -3.37 -18.26
C PHE A 111 5.51 -3.27 -18.78
N TYR A 112 5.23 -2.37 -19.73
CA TYR A 112 3.92 -2.17 -20.35
C TYR A 112 3.90 -2.77 -21.76
N SER A 113 2.79 -3.43 -22.07
CA SER A 113 2.60 -4.15 -23.34
C SER A 113 1.53 -3.51 -24.23
N SER A 114 0.70 -2.62 -23.66
CA SER A 114 -0.45 -2.02 -24.33
C SER A 114 -0.39 -0.48 -24.36
N ASP A 115 -1.14 0.13 -25.30
CA ASP A 115 -1.38 1.59 -25.34
C ASP A 115 -2.08 2.09 -24.07
N THR A 116 -2.95 1.24 -23.49
CA THR A 116 -3.70 1.58 -22.27
C THR A 116 -2.78 1.76 -21.06
N ASP A 117 -1.78 0.87 -20.91
CA ASP A 117 -0.79 0.96 -19.84
C ASP A 117 0.04 2.24 -19.96
N ASN A 118 0.48 2.58 -21.18
CA ASN A 118 1.25 3.78 -21.44
C ASN A 118 0.45 5.04 -21.10
N LYS A 119 -0.82 5.10 -21.52
CA LYS A 119 -1.72 6.20 -21.17
C LYS A 119 -1.97 6.31 -19.67
N TYR A 120 -2.00 5.19 -18.93
CA TYR A 120 -2.09 5.24 -17.47
C TYR A 120 -0.84 5.88 -16.86
N PHE A 121 0.36 5.52 -17.31
CA PHE A 121 1.58 6.15 -16.80
C PHE A 121 1.66 7.64 -17.16
N ASP A 122 1.25 8.02 -18.37
CA ASP A 122 1.13 9.44 -18.76
C ASP A 122 0.11 10.20 -17.90
N PHE A 123 -0.99 9.54 -17.52
CA PHE A 123 -2.00 10.11 -16.61
C PHE A 123 -1.45 10.34 -15.20
N ILE A 124 -0.61 9.43 -14.68
CA ILE A 124 0.05 9.64 -13.38
C ILE A 124 1.12 10.74 -13.50
N HIS A 125 1.88 10.79 -14.60
CA HIS A 125 2.85 11.87 -14.84
C HIS A 125 2.17 13.25 -14.82
N ALA A 126 1.02 13.40 -15.48
CA ALA A 126 0.25 14.64 -15.45
C ALA A 126 -0.22 15.02 -14.03
N HIS A 127 -0.50 14.05 -13.15
CA HIS A 127 -0.78 14.33 -11.73
C HIS A 127 0.46 14.85 -11.00
N CYS A 128 1.64 14.32 -11.32
CA CYS A 128 2.90 14.81 -10.75
C CYS A 128 3.18 16.26 -11.18
N GLU A 129 2.99 16.61 -12.46
CA GLU A 129 3.14 17.98 -12.96
C GLU A 129 2.18 18.97 -12.30
N LEU A 130 0.91 18.56 -12.13
CA LEU A 130 -0.07 19.33 -11.38
C LEU A 130 0.41 19.58 -9.94
N GLU A 131 0.82 18.53 -9.24
CA GLU A 131 1.25 18.63 -7.84
C GLU A 131 2.51 19.50 -7.67
N GLN A 132 3.48 19.37 -8.58
CA GLN A 132 4.65 20.24 -8.65
C GLN A 132 4.27 21.70 -8.85
N THR A 133 3.34 21.98 -9.77
CA THR A 133 2.85 23.35 -10.04
C THR A 133 2.21 23.95 -8.79
N LEU A 134 1.33 23.19 -8.13
CA LEU A 134 0.64 23.64 -6.93
C LEU A 134 1.59 23.90 -5.75
N ILE A 135 2.61 23.06 -5.55
CA ILE A 135 3.61 23.25 -4.49
C ILE A 135 4.44 24.49 -4.77
N THR A 136 4.87 24.68 -6.02
CA THR A 136 5.65 25.84 -6.47
C THR A 136 4.86 27.13 -6.27
N GLU A 137 3.60 27.18 -6.71
CA GLU A 137 2.71 28.34 -6.52
C GLU A 137 2.51 28.65 -5.03
N LEU A 138 2.26 27.64 -4.19
CA LEU A 138 2.10 27.84 -2.75
C LEU A 138 3.37 28.37 -2.10
N PHE A 139 4.54 27.86 -2.50
CA PHE A 139 5.82 28.30 -1.98
C PHE A 139 6.10 29.77 -2.31
N HIS A 140 5.78 30.21 -3.53
CA HIS A 140 6.03 31.58 -3.99
C HIS A 140 4.97 32.59 -3.52
N HIS A 141 3.68 32.23 -3.56
CA HIS A 141 2.57 33.16 -3.34
C HIS A 141 1.94 33.06 -1.94
N LYS A 142 2.15 31.94 -1.22
CA LYS A 142 1.61 31.66 0.11
C LYS A 142 0.07 31.80 0.21
N ASP A 143 -0.65 31.64 -0.90
CA ASP A 143 -2.10 31.74 -0.92
C ASP A 143 -2.77 30.41 -0.53
N VAL A 144 -3.30 30.39 0.69
CA VAL A 144 -3.99 29.24 1.28
C VAL A 144 -5.38 29.03 0.68
N THR A 145 -6.01 30.05 0.10
CA THR A 145 -7.36 29.92 -0.49
C THR A 145 -7.35 29.07 -1.77
N GLN A 146 -6.27 29.19 -2.55
CA GLN A 146 -6.04 28.38 -3.74
C GLN A 146 -5.88 26.88 -3.39
N ILE A 147 -5.20 26.56 -2.26
CA ILE A 147 -5.11 25.19 -1.74
C ILE A 147 -6.50 24.59 -1.52
N ASN A 148 -7.37 25.30 -0.80
CA ASN A 148 -8.70 24.78 -0.47
C ASN A 148 -9.55 24.55 -1.72
N SER A 149 -9.46 25.46 -2.72
CA SER A 149 -10.13 25.27 -4.00
C SER A 149 -9.64 24.02 -4.72
N ASN A 150 -8.33 23.79 -4.74
CA ASN A 150 -7.74 22.62 -5.39
C ASN A 150 -8.06 21.32 -4.67
N ILE A 151 -8.00 21.30 -3.33
CA ILE A 151 -8.40 20.13 -2.54
C ILE A 151 -9.87 19.80 -2.79
N GLN A 152 -10.76 20.80 -2.84
CA GLN A 152 -12.16 20.56 -3.12
C GLN A 152 -12.40 20.04 -4.55
N LYS A 153 -11.71 20.61 -5.55
CA LYS A 153 -11.80 20.15 -6.94
C LYS A 153 -11.28 18.72 -7.10
N TRP A 154 -10.10 18.41 -6.57
CA TRP A 154 -9.42 17.15 -6.83
C TRP A 154 -9.85 16.01 -5.90
N LEU A 155 -10.09 16.31 -4.62
CA LEU A 155 -10.35 15.31 -3.58
C LEU A 155 -11.80 15.36 -3.05
N LEU A 156 -12.66 16.26 -3.54
CA LEU A 156 -14.04 16.44 -3.08
C LEU A 156 -14.11 16.66 -1.55
N THR A 157 -13.17 17.45 -1.03
CA THR A 157 -13.12 17.79 0.40
C THR A 157 -12.72 19.22 0.66
N GLU A 158 -13.24 19.74 1.77
CA GLU A 158 -12.85 21.02 2.32
C GLU A 158 -12.01 20.77 3.57
N ILE A 159 -10.99 21.59 3.76
CA ILE A 159 -10.16 21.64 4.97
C ILE A 159 -9.81 23.10 5.21
N LYS A 160 -9.80 23.53 6.48
CA LYS A 160 -9.50 24.92 6.84
C LYS A 160 -8.10 25.02 7.40
N PHE A 161 -7.20 25.59 6.61
CA PHE A 161 -5.85 25.94 7.07
C PHE A 161 -5.82 27.31 7.75
N PRO A 162 -4.84 27.56 8.65
CA PRO A 162 -3.74 26.66 9.04
C PRO A 162 -4.10 25.68 10.17
N VAL A 163 -5.24 25.85 10.84
CA VAL A 163 -5.63 25.05 12.02
C VAL A 163 -6.91 24.26 11.74
N PRO A 164 -6.82 23.13 11.02
CA PRO A 164 -7.99 22.29 10.76
C PRO A 164 -8.47 21.60 12.04
N SER A 165 -9.77 21.29 12.11
CA SER A 165 -10.30 20.44 13.18
C SER A 165 -9.81 18.99 13.06
N VAL A 166 -10.03 18.18 14.11
CA VAL A 166 -9.69 16.75 14.09
C VAL A 166 -10.51 16.02 13.01
N GLU A 167 -11.78 16.36 12.88
CA GLU A 167 -12.73 15.81 11.91
C GLU A 167 -12.38 16.25 10.49
N GLU A 168 -11.99 17.52 10.29
CA GLU A 168 -11.54 18.03 8.99
C GLU A 168 -10.27 17.30 8.52
N ARG A 169 -9.29 17.09 9.43
CA ARG A 169 -8.09 16.30 9.12
C ARG A 169 -8.44 14.84 8.79
N ALA A 170 -9.33 14.22 9.57
CA ALA A 170 -9.79 12.87 9.34
C ALA A 170 -10.47 12.71 7.96
N SER A 171 -11.37 13.63 7.61
CA SER A 171 -12.02 13.68 6.31
C SER A 171 -11.01 13.85 5.18
N TYR A 172 -10.11 14.84 5.29
CA TYR A 172 -9.09 15.09 4.27
C TYR A 172 -8.21 13.87 4.03
N PHE A 173 -7.66 13.28 5.09
CA PHE A 173 -6.75 12.15 4.97
C PHE A 173 -7.43 10.88 4.46
N SER A 174 -8.67 10.62 4.87
CA SER A 174 -9.47 9.48 4.38
C SER A 174 -9.75 9.61 2.88
N LYS A 175 -10.14 10.81 2.43
CA LYS A 175 -10.48 11.07 1.03
C LYS A 175 -9.25 11.08 0.11
N LEU A 176 -8.14 11.63 0.58
CA LEU A 176 -6.85 11.50 -0.09
C LEU A 176 -6.46 10.04 -0.26
N THR A 177 -6.56 9.26 0.82
CA THR A 177 -6.27 7.81 0.79
C THR A 177 -7.15 7.09 -0.21
N MET A 178 -8.46 7.36 -0.21
CA MET A 178 -9.40 6.78 -1.18
C MET A 178 -9.06 7.17 -2.62
N TYR A 179 -8.74 8.44 -2.88
CA TYR A 179 -8.37 8.90 -4.22
C TYR A 179 -7.10 8.21 -4.74
N VAL A 180 -6.04 8.18 -3.93
CA VAL A 180 -4.77 7.57 -4.35
C VAL A 180 -4.89 6.05 -4.49
N CYS A 181 -5.62 5.38 -3.60
CA CYS A 181 -5.90 3.97 -3.77
C CYS A 181 -6.73 3.68 -5.03
N ALA A 182 -7.64 4.57 -5.43
CA ALA A 182 -8.36 4.45 -6.70
C ALA A 182 -7.45 4.63 -7.94
N LEU A 183 -6.47 5.55 -7.88
CA LEU A 183 -5.42 5.67 -8.90
C LEU A 183 -4.61 4.36 -9.03
N ILE A 184 -4.21 3.77 -7.90
CA ILE A 184 -3.44 2.53 -7.89
C ILE A 184 -4.27 1.35 -8.42
N GLU A 185 -5.53 1.18 -7.99
CA GLU A 185 -6.41 0.14 -8.54
C GLU A 185 -6.64 0.32 -10.05
N LEU A 186 -6.74 1.57 -10.54
CA LEU A 186 -6.82 1.84 -11.98
C LEU A 186 -5.55 1.36 -12.72
N GLY A 187 -4.36 1.56 -12.13
CA GLY A 187 -3.12 1.04 -12.70
C GLY A 187 -3.07 -0.48 -12.75
N LEU A 188 -3.51 -1.14 -11.67
CA LEU A 188 -3.63 -2.60 -11.64
C LEU A 188 -4.63 -3.11 -12.68
N GLU A 189 -5.74 -2.39 -12.88
CA GLU A 189 -6.74 -2.72 -13.91
C GLU A 189 -6.19 -2.57 -15.33
N ALA A 190 -5.45 -1.49 -15.60
CA ALA A 190 -4.82 -1.25 -16.89
C ALA A 190 -3.81 -2.37 -17.21
N LEU A 191 -2.85 -2.61 -16.30
CA LEU A 191 -1.76 -3.57 -16.48
C LEU A 191 -2.23 -5.02 -16.62
N ASN A 192 -3.36 -5.38 -16.00
CA ASN A 192 -3.90 -6.75 -16.05
C ASN A 192 -5.06 -6.91 -17.05
N GLU A 193 -5.46 -5.82 -17.72
CA GLU A 193 -6.66 -5.75 -18.56
C GLU A 193 -7.91 -6.33 -17.86
N SER A 194 -8.02 -6.16 -16.54
CA SER A 194 -8.97 -6.88 -15.69
C SER A 194 -9.24 -6.17 -14.37
N ASP A 195 -10.49 -6.22 -13.89
CA ASP A 195 -10.92 -5.67 -12.60
C ASP A 195 -10.76 -6.65 -11.42
N VAL A 196 -10.15 -7.81 -11.67
CA VAL A 196 -9.97 -8.86 -10.65
C VAL A 196 -9.18 -8.33 -9.44
N ASN A 197 -8.26 -7.39 -9.66
CA ASN A 197 -7.42 -6.80 -8.62
C ASN A 197 -8.07 -5.61 -7.90
N SER A 198 -9.27 -5.19 -8.33
CA SER A 198 -10.05 -4.15 -7.67
C SER A 198 -10.86 -4.74 -6.52
N ILE A 199 -10.24 -4.69 -5.35
CA ILE A 199 -10.69 -5.36 -4.12
C ILE A 199 -11.33 -4.38 -3.13
N LEU A 200 -10.94 -3.10 -3.14
CA LEU A 200 -11.26 -2.17 -2.06
C LEU A 200 -12.76 -1.95 -1.90
N ASN A 201 -13.51 -1.81 -3.00
CA ASN A 201 -14.99 -1.77 -2.99
C ASN A 201 -15.61 -2.99 -2.29
N LYS A 202 -14.93 -4.14 -2.29
CA LYS A 202 -15.41 -5.38 -1.69
C LYS A 202 -15.01 -5.49 -0.22
N VAL A 203 -14.09 -4.66 0.29
CA VAL A 203 -13.54 -4.76 1.65
C VAL A 203 -13.63 -3.46 2.45
N LEU A 204 -14.62 -2.61 2.14
CA LEU A 204 -14.88 -1.39 2.91
C LEU A 204 -15.18 -1.73 4.39
N PRO A 205 -14.69 -0.91 5.34
CA PRO A 205 -14.93 -1.15 6.76
C PRO A 205 -16.42 -0.99 7.06
N ARG A 206 -16.87 -1.63 8.15
CA ARG A 206 -18.26 -1.50 8.61
C ARG A 206 -18.32 -1.20 10.09
N HIS A 207 -19.35 -0.47 10.47
CA HIS A 207 -19.68 -0.20 11.86
C HIS A 207 -20.60 -1.30 12.39
N GLU A 208 -20.31 -1.79 13.60
CA GLU A 208 -21.19 -2.68 14.34
C GLU A 208 -21.50 -2.11 15.73
N ILE A 209 -22.76 -2.27 16.14
CA ILE A 209 -23.21 -1.94 17.49
C ILE A 209 -23.22 -3.23 18.30
N THR A 210 -22.37 -3.30 19.31
CA THR A 210 -22.42 -4.38 20.31
C THR A 210 -23.17 -3.90 21.54
N LYS A 211 -23.56 -4.81 22.45
CA LYS A 211 -24.28 -4.47 23.68
C LYS A 211 -23.55 -3.46 24.59
N LYS A 212 -22.25 -3.25 24.39
CA LYS A 212 -21.40 -2.44 25.28
C LYS A 212 -20.56 -1.38 24.55
N ASP A 213 -20.47 -1.44 23.22
CA ASP A 213 -19.53 -0.60 22.48
C ASP A 213 -19.88 -0.46 20.99
N HIS A 214 -19.37 0.60 20.37
CA HIS A 214 -19.32 0.78 18.93
C HIS A 214 -18.00 0.20 18.41
N LEU A 215 -18.09 -0.80 17.53
CA LEU A 215 -16.92 -1.46 16.98
C LEU A 215 -16.76 -1.09 15.50
N LEU A 216 -15.52 -0.75 15.12
CA LEU A 216 -15.13 -0.72 13.71
C LEU A 216 -14.65 -2.11 13.32
N ILE A 217 -15.27 -2.70 12.30
CA ILE A 217 -14.75 -3.89 11.65
C ILE A 217 -13.86 -3.42 10.49
N PRO A 218 -12.52 -3.54 10.60
CA PRO A 218 -11.58 -2.97 9.65
C PRO A 218 -11.58 -3.73 8.31
N SER A 219 -11.04 -3.10 7.28
CA SER A 219 -10.93 -3.70 5.94
C SER A 219 -10.19 -5.04 5.92
N SER A 220 -9.18 -5.22 6.78
CA SER A 220 -8.48 -6.49 6.98
C SER A 220 -9.42 -7.60 7.44
N GLU A 221 -10.34 -7.34 8.38
CA GLU A 221 -11.32 -8.33 8.84
C GLU A 221 -12.29 -8.71 7.72
N ILE A 222 -12.79 -7.71 6.98
CA ILE A 222 -13.71 -7.96 5.85
C ILE A 222 -13.04 -8.81 4.77
N LEU A 223 -11.77 -8.56 4.47
CA LEU A 223 -10.99 -9.40 3.55
C LEU A 223 -10.92 -10.86 4.04
N LEU A 224 -10.66 -11.09 5.33
CA LEU A 224 -10.57 -12.43 5.90
C LEU A 224 -11.93 -13.14 5.88
N GLU A 225 -13.02 -12.43 6.21
CA GLU A 225 -14.38 -12.95 6.11
C GLU A 225 -14.72 -13.39 4.69
N LYS A 226 -14.38 -12.56 3.69
CA LYS A 226 -14.59 -12.87 2.27
C LYS A 226 -13.72 -14.00 1.76
N THR A 227 -12.47 -14.07 2.19
CA THR A 227 -11.57 -15.17 1.85
C THR A 227 -12.11 -16.49 2.38
N LYS A 228 -12.55 -16.51 3.65
CA LYS A 228 -13.19 -17.67 4.27
C LYS A 228 -14.48 -18.08 3.56
N ALA A 229 -15.34 -17.13 3.22
CA ALA A 229 -16.59 -17.41 2.49
C ALA A 229 -16.31 -17.94 1.07
N GLY A 230 -15.35 -17.35 0.36
CA GLY A 230 -14.91 -17.84 -0.96
C GLY A 230 -14.37 -19.26 -0.90
N TRP A 231 -13.59 -19.59 0.13
CA TRP A 231 -13.09 -20.94 0.36
C TRP A 231 -14.21 -21.93 0.71
N ALA A 232 -15.15 -21.52 1.58
CA ALA A 232 -16.33 -22.33 1.91
C ALA A 232 -17.11 -22.75 0.67
N LYS A 233 -17.34 -21.80 -0.25
CA LYS A 233 -18.05 -22.04 -1.49
C LYS A 233 -17.26 -22.95 -2.43
N TYR A 234 -15.98 -22.70 -2.60
CA TYR A 234 -15.11 -23.44 -3.52
C TYR A 234 -14.87 -24.89 -3.07
N ASN A 235 -14.48 -25.10 -1.81
CA ASN A 235 -14.06 -26.42 -1.32
C ASN A 235 -15.21 -27.28 -0.78
N TYR A 236 -16.28 -26.65 -0.26
CA TYR A 236 -17.38 -27.37 0.39
C TYR A 236 -18.74 -27.17 -0.28
N GLY A 237 -18.87 -26.28 -1.26
CA GLY A 237 -20.17 -25.90 -1.83
C GLY A 237 -21.10 -25.20 -0.81
N LYS A 238 -20.55 -24.66 0.29
CA LYS A 238 -21.31 -24.04 1.39
C LYS A 238 -21.14 -22.53 1.40
N GLU A 239 -22.14 -21.81 1.88
CA GLU A 239 -22.03 -20.36 2.07
C GLU A 239 -21.00 -20.00 3.16
N LYS A 240 -20.97 -20.77 4.25
CA LYS A 240 -20.13 -20.51 5.43
C LYS A 240 -19.57 -21.80 6.03
N ILE A 241 -18.36 -21.70 6.57
CA ILE A 241 -17.70 -22.67 7.45
C ILE A 241 -17.31 -22.00 8.76
N SER A 242 -16.97 -22.75 9.81
CA SER A 242 -16.42 -22.17 11.04
C SER A 242 -15.01 -21.61 10.81
N TRP A 243 -14.58 -20.66 11.64
CA TRP A 243 -13.18 -20.20 11.64
C TRP A 243 -12.21 -21.35 11.96
N GLU A 244 -12.60 -22.22 12.88
CA GLU A 244 -11.81 -23.40 13.24
C GLU A 244 -11.56 -24.32 12.03
N GLN A 245 -12.60 -24.61 11.24
CA GLN A 245 -12.44 -25.39 10.01
C GLN A 245 -11.52 -24.68 9.02
N PHE A 246 -11.70 -23.37 8.84
CA PHE A 246 -10.86 -22.59 7.94
C PHE A 246 -9.37 -22.63 8.35
N TYR A 247 -9.09 -22.56 9.65
CA TYR A 247 -7.73 -22.69 10.17
C TYR A 247 -7.14 -24.08 9.93
N ARG A 248 -7.93 -25.14 10.13
CA ARG A 248 -7.51 -26.51 9.82
C ARG A 248 -7.15 -26.66 8.35
N ASP A 249 -7.98 -26.12 7.45
CA ASP A 249 -7.74 -26.19 6.00
C ASP A 249 -6.43 -25.51 5.60
N ILE A 250 -6.13 -24.35 6.19
CA ILE A 250 -4.86 -23.64 5.97
C ILE A 250 -3.67 -24.49 6.45
N LEU A 251 -3.74 -25.02 7.67
CA LEU A 251 -2.65 -25.83 8.24
C LEU A 251 -2.43 -27.12 7.43
N THR A 252 -3.51 -27.77 6.99
CA THR A 252 -3.45 -28.94 6.11
C THR A 252 -2.83 -28.58 4.75
N ALA A 253 -3.14 -27.41 4.18
CA ALA A 253 -2.52 -26.97 2.93
C ALA A 253 -1.02 -26.69 3.11
N GLN A 254 -0.63 -26.06 4.22
CA GLN A 254 0.78 -25.81 4.57
C GLN A 254 1.57 -27.11 4.74
N ALA A 255 0.99 -28.11 5.41
CA ALA A 255 1.61 -29.42 5.64
C ALA A 255 1.76 -30.27 4.38
N LYS A 256 1.04 -29.92 3.31
CA LYS A 256 1.09 -30.62 2.01
C LYS A 256 1.94 -29.91 0.97
N ASP A 257 2.41 -28.68 1.24
CA ASP A 257 3.19 -27.90 0.28
C ASP A 257 4.69 -28.12 0.48
N GLU A 258 5.29 -28.93 -0.42
CA GLU A 258 6.72 -29.26 -0.37
C GLU A 258 7.63 -28.04 -0.48
N ALA A 259 7.25 -27.04 -1.28
CA ALA A 259 8.07 -25.84 -1.47
C ALA A 259 8.11 -24.99 -0.19
N LEU A 260 6.98 -24.88 0.50
CA LEU A 260 6.88 -24.23 1.80
C LEU A 260 7.68 -24.99 2.86
N ILE A 261 7.57 -26.32 2.89
CA ILE A 261 8.29 -27.18 3.84
C ILE A 261 9.80 -27.08 3.63
N ASN A 262 10.27 -27.13 2.39
CA ASN A 262 11.69 -26.99 2.07
C ASN A 262 12.26 -25.65 2.55
N LYS A 263 11.46 -24.57 2.47
CA LYS A 263 11.85 -23.25 2.98
C LYS A 263 11.73 -23.15 4.51
N TYR A 264 10.73 -23.79 5.09
CA TYR A 264 10.39 -23.74 6.52
C TYR A 264 10.00 -25.14 7.03
N PRO A 265 10.99 -25.96 7.46
CA PRO A 265 10.77 -27.36 7.82
C PRO A 265 9.70 -27.60 8.89
N LYS A 266 9.45 -26.62 9.76
CA LYS A 266 8.40 -26.65 10.80
C LYS A 266 7.00 -27.01 10.29
N TYR A 267 6.68 -26.77 9.01
CA TYR A 267 5.36 -27.09 8.48
C TYR A 267 5.17 -28.60 8.22
N ALA A 268 6.25 -29.38 8.13
CA ALA A 268 6.18 -30.84 8.03
C ALA A 268 5.76 -31.52 9.35
N GLU A 269 5.86 -30.80 10.47
CA GLU A 269 5.50 -31.29 11.80
C GLU A 269 4.00 -31.14 12.12
N ILE A 270 3.23 -30.54 11.21
CA ILE A 270 1.80 -30.32 11.39
C ILE A 270 1.04 -31.64 11.22
N ASP A 271 0.24 -32.00 12.23
CA ASP A 271 -0.71 -33.12 12.13
C ASP A 271 -1.77 -32.82 11.06
N ILE A 272 -1.79 -33.61 10.00
CA ILE A 272 -2.71 -33.44 8.86
C ILE A 272 -4.14 -33.83 9.24
N ILE A 273 -4.33 -34.70 10.23
CA ILE A 273 -5.63 -35.24 10.67
C ILE A 273 -6.29 -34.27 11.66
N ASP A 274 -5.55 -33.79 12.67
CA ASP A 274 -6.07 -32.85 13.67
C ASP A 274 -5.04 -31.76 14.02
N PRO A 275 -4.85 -30.75 13.15
CA PRO A 275 -3.83 -29.73 13.34
C PRO A 275 -4.17 -28.78 14.51
N ASP A 276 -3.17 -28.41 15.33
CA ASP A 276 -3.33 -27.39 16.38
C ASP A 276 -3.52 -25.99 15.80
N THR A 277 -4.72 -25.43 15.97
CA THR A 277 -5.13 -24.14 15.42
C THR A 277 -4.78 -22.93 16.30
N LYS A 278 -4.21 -23.12 17.49
CA LYS A 278 -4.00 -22.01 18.46
C LYS A 278 -3.17 -20.86 17.89
N ALA A 279 -2.06 -21.18 17.23
CA ALA A 279 -1.12 -20.18 16.71
C ALA A 279 -1.76 -19.36 15.57
N ILE A 280 -2.36 -20.02 14.59
CA ILE A 280 -3.05 -19.37 13.47
C ILE A 280 -4.26 -18.57 13.96
N LYS A 281 -5.03 -19.09 14.93
CA LYS A 281 -6.13 -18.35 15.55
C LYS A 281 -5.68 -17.03 16.16
N LYS A 282 -4.57 -17.03 16.91
CA LYS A 282 -4.00 -15.80 17.50
C LYS A 282 -3.54 -14.82 16.43
N ARG A 283 -2.97 -15.30 15.33
CA ARG A 283 -2.55 -14.47 14.19
C ARG A 283 -3.76 -13.80 13.52
N PHE A 284 -4.81 -14.56 13.23
CA PHE A 284 -6.05 -14.04 12.64
C PHE A 284 -6.78 -13.08 13.57
N GLN A 285 -6.81 -13.34 14.89
CA GLN A 285 -7.39 -12.41 15.87
C GLN A 285 -6.73 -11.03 15.81
N ARG A 286 -5.40 -10.98 15.67
CA ARG A 286 -4.67 -9.72 15.52
C ARG A 286 -5.05 -8.98 14.24
N TRP A 287 -5.11 -9.66 13.10
CA TRP A 287 -5.49 -9.02 11.84
C TRP A 287 -6.92 -8.51 11.84
N ARG A 288 -7.83 -9.27 12.47
CA ARG A 288 -9.22 -8.83 12.66
C ARG A 288 -9.31 -7.60 13.56
N ALA A 289 -8.38 -7.43 14.49
CA ALA A 289 -8.26 -6.23 15.32
C ALA A 289 -7.51 -5.05 14.64
N GLY A 290 -7.10 -5.18 13.37
CA GLY A 290 -6.45 -4.10 12.61
C GLY A 290 -4.93 -4.25 12.43
N ASP A 291 -4.31 -5.36 12.84
CA ASP A 291 -2.91 -5.61 12.45
C ASP A 291 -2.79 -5.77 10.92
N LEU A 292 -1.69 -5.27 10.38
CA LEU A 292 -1.40 -5.33 8.95
C LEU A 292 -0.84 -6.71 8.53
N PHE A 293 -1.17 -7.16 7.33
CA PHE A 293 -0.58 -8.35 6.73
C PHE A 293 0.86 -8.08 6.27
N THR A 294 1.74 -9.07 6.31
CA THR A 294 2.93 -9.06 5.44
C THR A 294 2.64 -9.85 4.18
N LEU A 295 3.40 -9.62 3.10
CA LEU A 295 3.29 -10.45 1.90
C LEU A 295 3.47 -11.95 2.22
N GLU A 296 4.43 -12.27 3.10
CA GLU A 296 4.70 -13.65 3.48
C GLU A 296 3.53 -14.27 4.24
N ASP A 297 2.88 -13.52 5.13
CA ASP A 297 1.66 -13.98 5.79
C ASP A 297 0.55 -14.26 4.78
N PHE A 298 0.34 -13.35 3.83
CA PHE A 298 -0.69 -13.52 2.82
C PHE A 298 -0.44 -14.80 2.01
N ARG A 299 0.82 -15.04 1.63
CA ARG A 299 1.23 -16.26 0.89
C ARG A 299 0.98 -17.53 1.70
N ILE A 300 1.43 -17.55 2.95
CA ILE A 300 1.40 -18.74 3.82
C ILE A 300 -0.01 -19.05 4.33
N TYR A 301 -0.84 -18.05 4.60
CA TYR A 301 -2.12 -18.26 5.27
C TYR A 301 -3.33 -18.11 4.36
N LEU A 302 -3.26 -17.35 3.27
CA LEU A 302 -4.41 -17.08 2.40
C LEU A 302 -4.22 -17.67 1.00
N ALA A 303 -3.09 -17.40 0.34
CA ALA A 303 -2.82 -17.85 -1.02
C ALA A 303 -2.65 -19.38 -1.12
N ILE A 304 -2.04 -20.00 -0.10
CA ILE A 304 -1.74 -21.45 -0.06
C ILE A 304 -2.96 -22.34 -0.29
N LEU A 305 -4.16 -21.84 0.01
CA LEU A 305 -5.41 -22.57 -0.19
C LEU A 305 -5.75 -22.76 -1.67
N ARG A 306 -5.24 -21.89 -2.54
CA ARG A 306 -5.62 -21.86 -3.97
C ARG A 306 -4.44 -22.12 -4.91
N LEU A 307 -3.22 -21.87 -4.46
CA LEU A 307 -2.03 -22.04 -5.27
C LEU A 307 -0.83 -22.50 -4.44
N PRO A 308 0.09 -23.30 -5.03
CA PRO A 308 1.31 -23.71 -4.36
C PRO A 308 2.18 -22.52 -3.93
N TYR A 309 2.91 -22.67 -2.83
CA TYR A 309 3.74 -21.61 -2.25
C TYR A 309 4.80 -21.09 -3.22
N LYS A 310 5.43 -21.98 -4.00
CA LYS A 310 6.42 -21.59 -5.03
C LYS A 310 5.83 -20.65 -6.09
N ASP A 311 4.58 -20.87 -6.49
CA ASP A 311 3.91 -20.15 -7.58
C ASP A 311 3.32 -18.83 -7.08
N SER A 312 3.11 -18.69 -5.77
CA SER A 312 2.59 -17.47 -5.15
C SER A 312 3.51 -16.26 -5.26
N LYS A 313 4.81 -16.44 -5.54
CA LYS A 313 5.73 -15.30 -5.70
C LYS A 313 5.46 -14.48 -6.97
N GLN A 314 4.89 -15.10 -8.00
CA GLN A 314 4.67 -14.49 -9.32
C GLN A 314 3.20 -14.08 -9.55
N ASN A 315 2.34 -14.27 -8.56
CA ASN A 315 0.91 -14.03 -8.74
C ASN A 315 0.57 -12.57 -8.40
N LEU A 316 0.39 -11.75 -9.45
CA LEU A 316 0.02 -10.34 -9.37
C LEU A 316 -1.24 -10.11 -8.51
N GLY A 317 -2.16 -11.08 -8.44
CA GLY A 317 -3.37 -10.99 -7.60
C GLY A 317 -3.12 -10.84 -6.10
N LEU A 318 -1.90 -11.13 -5.62
CA LEU A 318 -1.50 -10.87 -4.24
C LEU A 318 -1.27 -9.39 -3.97
N GLU A 319 -1.00 -8.57 -5.00
CA GLU A 319 -0.64 -7.16 -4.87
C GLU A 319 -1.74 -6.31 -4.25
N CYS A 320 -3.00 -6.75 -4.26
CA CYS A 320 -4.06 -6.00 -3.62
C CYS A 320 -3.98 -5.98 -2.07
N TYR A 321 -3.15 -6.83 -1.43
CA TYR A 321 -3.04 -6.86 0.04
C TYR A 321 -2.56 -5.51 0.61
N PHE A 322 -1.62 -4.83 -0.06
CA PHE A 322 -1.06 -3.59 0.47
C PHE A 322 -2.11 -2.47 0.47
N LEU A 323 -3.05 -2.47 -0.48
CA LEU A 323 -4.17 -1.54 -0.51
C LEU A 323 -5.11 -1.77 0.69
N VAL A 324 -5.41 -3.04 1.01
CA VAL A 324 -6.18 -3.38 2.20
C VAL A 324 -5.46 -2.95 3.48
N ASN A 325 -4.13 -3.11 3.53
CA ASN A 325 -3.32 -2.63 4.64
C ASN A 325 -3.34 -1.10 4.75
N ILE A 326 -3.29 -0.35 3.63
CA ILE A 326 -3.41 1.11 3.64
C ILE A 326 -4.74 1.52 4.28
N PHE A 327 -5.86 0.95 3.81
CA PHE A 327 -7.18 1.24 4.40
C PHE A 327 -7.21 0.91 5.89
N THR A 328 -6.75 -0.28 6.27
CA THR A 328 -6.71 -0.74 7.67
C THR A 328 -5.82 0.14 8.56
N TYR A 329 -4.68 0.58 8.04
CA TYR A 329 -3.75 1.47 8.73
C TYR A 329 -4.42 2.81 9.02
N VAL A 330 -5.00 3.44 8.00
CA VAL A 330 -5.68 4.74 8.17
C VAL A 330 -6.87 4.61 9.11
N GLN A 331 -7.69 3.57 8.99
CA GLN A 331 -8.80 3.29 9.91
C GLN A 331 -8.32 3.19 11.37
N SER A 332 -7.23 2.45 11.60
CA SER A 332 -6.64 2.28 12.93
C SER A 332 -6.07 3.59 13.48
N ASP A 333 -5.48 4.42 12.62
CA ASP A 333 -4.96 5.73 13.01
C ASP A 333 -6.08 6.70 13.38
N LEU A 334 -7.18 6.72 12.62
CA LEU A 334 -8.37 7.54 12.92
C LEU A 334 -8.99 7.16 14.27
N ILE A 335 -9.12 5.85 14.57
CA ILE A 335 -9.58 5.38 15.88
C ILE A 335 -8.68 5.89 17.01
N LYS A 336 -7.35 5.82 16.84
CA LYS A 336 -6.39 6.31 17.84
C LYS A 336 -6.48 7.83 18.06
N ASN A 337 -6.87 8.56 17.03
CA ASN A 337 -7.11 10.00 17.07
C ASN A 337 -8.52 10.38 17.56
N GLY A 338 -9.30 9.41 18.08
CA GLY A 338 -10.60 9.66 18.71
C GLY A 338 -11.77 9.81 17.73
N ILE A 339 -11.59 9.47 16.45
CA ILE A 339 -12.69 9.46 15.49
C ILE A 339 -13.62 8.29 15.78
N HIS A 340 -14.92 8.54 15.80
CA HIS A 340 -15.90 7.51 16.13
C HIS A 340 -15.96 6.43 15.04
N PRO A 341 -16.08 5.12 15.39
CA PRO A 341 -16.17 4.01 14.44
C PRO A 341 -17.20 4.19 13.32
N ARG A 342 -18.36 4.77 13.64
CA ARG A 342 -19.41 5.08 12.66
C ARG A 342 -18.92 6.07 11.60
N ASP A 343 -18.26 7.14 12.01
CA ASP A 343 -17.83 8.20 11.10
C ASP A 343 -16.72 7.68 10.16
N ILE A 344 -15.86 6.79 10.66
CA ILE A 344 -14.86 6.10 9.82
C ILE A 344 -15.55 5.22 8.77
N ALA A 345 -16.53 4.42 9.18
CA ALA A 345 -17.28 3.59 8.24
C ALA A 345 -18.01 4.45 7.19
N ASP A 346 -18.65 5.54 7.62
CA ASP A 346 -19.35 6.48 6.74
C ASP A 346 -18.37 7.16 5.75
N LEU A 347 -17.19 7.60 6.20
CA LEU A 347 -16.16 8.17 5.34
C LEU A 347 -15.69 7.19 4.26
N PHE A 348 -15.32 5.97 4.65
CA PHE A 348 -14.79 4.97 3.71
C PHE A 348 -15.89 4.34 2.82
N SER A 349 -17.15 4.40 3.22
CA SER A 349 -18.29 3.96 2.38
C SER A 349 -18.36 4.69 1.04
N ARG A 350 -17.75 5.88 0.95
CA ARG A 350 -17.70 6.73 -0.25
C ARG A 350 -16.64 6.31 -1.27
N TYR A 351 -15.82 5.30 -0.98
CA TYR A 351 -14.80 4.83 -1.92
C TYR A 351 -15.30 4.56 -3.36
N PRO A 352 -16.51 4.00 -3.59
CA PRO A 352 -17.04 3.84 -4.94
C PRO A 352 -17.12 5.16 -5.73
N GLU A 353 -17.41 6.29 -5.06
CA GLU A 353 -17.43 7.62 -5.69
C GLU A 353 -16.02 8.00 -6.22
N TYR A 354 -14.98 7.72 -5.43
CA TYR A 354 -13.58 7.98 -5.82
C TYR A 354 -13.13 7.08 -6.98
N LYS A 355 -13.56 5.82 -6.99
CA LYS A 355 -13.27 4.91 -8.10
C LYS A 355 -13.94 5.39 -9.40
N VAL A 356 -15.19 5.86 -9.34
CA VAL A 356 -15.88 6.47 -10.48
C VAL A 356 -15.18 7.76 -10.94
N LEU A 357 -14.81 8.64 -10.01
CA LEU A 357 -14.13 9.90 -10.29
C LEU A 357 -12.82 9.68 -11.05
N VAL A 358 -11.94 8.84 -10.52
CA VAL A 358 -10.65 8.53 -11.16
C VAL A 358 -10.85 7.90 -12.53
N ASN A 359 -11.79 6.95 -12.66
CA ASN A 359 -12.09 6.32 -13.94
C ASN A 359 -12.64 7.32 -14.97
N SER A 360 -13.43 8.31 -14.57
CA SER A 360 -13.92 9.37 -15.45
C SER A 360 -12.77 10.24 -15.94
N ARG A 361 -11.96 10.75 -15.02
CA ARG A 361 -10.78 11.58 -15.34
C ARG A 361 -9.82 10.86 -16.27
N PHE A 362 -9.58 9.57 -16.04
CA PHE A 362 -8.72 8.79 -16.92
C PHE A 362 -9.33 8.60 -18.32
N LYS A 363 -10.65 8.35 -18.43
CA LYS A 363 -11.32 8.26 -19.74
C LYS A 363 -11.19 9.57 -20.52
N GLU A 364 -11.39 10.70 -19.86
CA GLU A 364 -11.24 12.03 -20.47
C GLU A 364 -9.79 12.32 -20.87
N PHE A 365 -8.84 11.95 -20.01
CA PHE A 365 -7.41 12.07 -20.30
C PHE A 365 -7.02 11.25 -21.54
N LYS A 366 -7.52 10.02 -21.68
CA LYS A 366 -7.23 9.18 -22.86
C LYS A 366 -7.70 9.80 -24.18
N LEU A 367 -8.72 10.67 -24.14
CA LEU A 367 -9.30 11.36 -25.29
C LEU A 367 -8.61 12.69 -25.59
N SER A 368 -8.28 13.46 -24.55
CA SER A 368 -7.80 14.84 -24.67
C SER A 368 -6.29 15.01 -24.50
N GLY A 369 -5.62 14.07 -23.82
CA GLY A 369 -4.24 14.22 -23.36
C GLY A 369 -4.07 15.24 -22.23
N VAL A 370 -5.17 15.79 -21.68
CA VAL A 370 -5.15 16.85 -20.66
C VAL A 370 -5.80 16.36 -19.38
N LEU A 371 -5.13 16.56 -18.26
CA LEU A 371 -5.64 16.22 -16.93
C LEU A 371 -6.62 17.31 -16.47
N ASN A 372 -7.90 16.95 -16.36
CA ASN A 372 -8.97 17.85 -15.92
C ASN A 372 -9.55 17.43 -14.54
N PRO A 373 -9.94 18.39 -13.69
CA PRO A 373 -10.56 18.14 -12.39
C PRO A 373 -11.97 17.59 -12.51
#